data_AF-A0AAI9EB34-F1
#
_entry.id   AF-A0AAI9EB34-F1
#
_cell.length_a   1.000
_cell.length_b   1.000
_cell.length_c   1.000
_cell.angle_alpha   90.00
_cell.angle_beta   90.00
_cell.angle_gamma   90.00
#
_symmetry.space_group_name_H-M   'P 1'
#
loop_
_entity.id
_entity.type
_entity.pdbx_description
1 polymer ?
#
loop_
_entity_poly.entity_id
_entity_poly.type
_entity_poly.pdbx_seq_one_letter_code
_entity_poly.pdbx_strand_id
1 'polypeptide(L)'
;MSSTDGSTIAPTPHQDRLISFCRAHGARPPLFQIVSDRRGGRTAWSCETIIAGKTFRARFWYDGHYVHNAREDAAQVALENLGVLPLPPQRQPQPSQHCWSPSNGWSA
;
A
#
# COMPACT_ATOMS: atom_id res chain seq x y z
N MET A 1 7.25 3.96 29.90
CA MET A 1 5.88 3.91 29.38
C MET A 1 5.95 3.52 27.91
N SER A 2 5.70 2.25 27.61
CA SER A 2 5.75 1.72 26.25
C SER A 2 4.56 2.28 25.46
N SER A 3 4.83 3.14 24.49
CA SER A 3 3.83 3.66 23.56
C SER A 3 3.44 2.56 22.57
N THR A 4 2.68 1.59 23.05
CA THR A 4 1.93 0.69 22.18
C THR A 4 0.70 1.48 21.74
N ASP A 5 0.87 2.33 20.71
CA ASP A 5 -0.27 2.79 19.93
C ASP A 5 -0.77 1.58 19.14
N GLY A 6 -1.45 0.69 19.85
CA GLY A 6 -2.40 -0.24 19.27
C GLY A 6 -3.58 0.59 18.80
N SER A 7 -3.38 1.36 17.73
CA SER A 7 -4.45 1.86 16.92
C SER A 7 -5.19 0.62 16.44
N THR A 8 -6.23 0.23 17.18
CA THR A 8 -7.24 -0.78 16.82
C THR A 8 -8.01 -0.21 15.65
N ILE A 9 -7.31 -0.04 14.55
CA ILE A 9 -7.87 0.32 13.28
C ILE A 9 -8.53 -0.96 12.82
N ALA A 10 -9.86 -0.94 12.82
CA ALA A 10 -10.65 -2.05 12.33
C ALA A 10 -10.06 -2.54 11.00
N PRO A 11 -9.93 -3.87 10.81
CA PRO A 11 -9.44 -4.40 9.55
C PRO A 11 -10.30 -3.84 8.40
N THR A 12 -9.64 -3.41 7.33
CA THR A 12 -10.37 -3.01 6.12
C THR A 12 -11.04 -4.23 5.50
N PRO A 13 -12.08 -4.04 4.66
CA PRO A 13 -12.72 -5.13 3.93
C PRO A 13 -11.73 -6.05 3.20
N HIS A 14 -10.67 -5.47 2.61
CA HIS A 14 -9.60 -6.23 1.95
C HIS A 14 -8.72 -7.00 2.94
N GLN A 15 -8.38 -6.41 4.08
CA GLN A 15 -7.64 -7.10 5.15
C GLN A 15 -8.44 -8.28 5.69
N ASP A 16 -9.72 -8.09 6.01
CA ASP A 16 -10.60 -9.15 6.51
C ASP A 16 -10.74 -10.30 5.50
N ARG A 17 -10.92 -9.94 4.22
CA ARG A 17 -11.02 -10.94 3.14
C ARG A 17 -9.73 -11.73 3.00
N LEU A 18 -8.58 -11.07 3.11
CA LEU A 18 -7.27 -11.72 3.05
C LEU A 18 -7.02 -12.62 4.26
N ILE A 19 -7.35 -12.17 5.47
CA ILE A 19 -7.27 -12.96 6.70
C ILE A 19 -8.17 -14.20 6.59
N SER A 20 -9.41 -14.01 6.14
CA SER A 20 -10.38 -15.10 5.96
C SER A 20 -9.88 -16.11 4.92
N PHE A 21 -9.31 -15.63 3.81
CA PHE A 21 -8.70 -16.49 2.79
C PHE A 21 -7.52 -17.29 3.37
N CYS A 22 -6.58 -16.64 4.04
CA CYS A 22 -5.44 -17.33 4.67
C CYS A 22 -5.93 -18.40 5.65
N ARG A 23 -6.93 -18.08 6.48
CA ARG A 23 -7.52 -19.02 7.43
C ARG A 23 -8.20 -20.20 6.75
N ALA A 24 -8.97 -19.97 5.69
CA ALA A 24 -9.65 -21.02 4.92
C ALA A 24 -8.67 -21.97 4.23
N HIS A 25 -7.50 -21.47 3.83
CA HIS A 25 -6.44 -22.24 3.19
C HIS A 25 -5.42 -22.85 4.18
N GLY A 26 -5.67 -22.76 5.50
CA GLY A 26 -4.77 -23.30 6.53
C GLY A 26 -3.42 -22.57 6.63
N ALA A 27 -3.31 -21.39 6.03
CA ALA A 27 -2.13 -20.55 6.11
C ALA A 27 -2.10 -19.75 7.42
N ARG A 28 -0.91 -19.35 7.83
CA ARG A 28 -0.71 -18.44 8.96
C ARG A 28 -1.37 -17.08 8.67
N PRO A 29 -1.89 -16.36 9.67
CA PRO A 29 -2.43 -15.03 9.47
C PRO A 29 -1.45 -14.11 8.74
N PRO A 30 -1.93 -13.26 7.81
CA PRO A 30 -1.09 -12.32 7.08
C PRO A 30 -0.45 -11.33 8.06
N LEU A 31 0.85 -11.09 7.90
CA LEU A 31 1.60 -10.09 8.67
C LEU A 31 1.62 -8.77 7.90
N PHE A 32 1.15 -7.69 8.51
CA PHE A 32 1.19 -6.35 7.92
C PHE A 32 2.33 -5.54 8.53
N GLN A 33 3.30 -5.17 7.71
CA GLN A 33 4.46 -4.37 8.10
C GLN A 33 4.34 -2.97 7.49
N ILE A 34 4.25 -1.96 8.35
CA ILE A 34 4.25 -0.56 7.92
C ILE A 34 5.68 -0.10 7.67
N VAL A 35 5.90 0.52 6.52
CA VAL A 35 7.18 1.10 6.10
C VAL A 35 7.03 2.61 6.04
N SER A 36 7.97 3.34 6.66
CA SER A 36 7.98 4.81 6.65
C SER A 36 9.24 5.35 5.98
N ASP A 37 9.10 6.42 5.20
CA ASP A 37 10.16 7.05 4.41
C ASP A 37 10.13 8.57 4.62
N ARG A 38 11.22 9.14 5.13
CA ARG A 38 11.32 10.58 5.44
C ARG A 38 11.84 11.37 4.24
N ARG A 39 11.00 12.26 3.69
CA ARG A 39 11.32 13.11 2.52
C ARG A 39 11.34 14.59 2.90
N GLY A 40 12.36 15.00 3.65
CA GLY A 40 12.66 16.42 3.89
C GLY A 40 11.51 17.25 4.48
N GLY A 41 10.71 16.66 5.38
CA GLY A 41 9.59 17.34 6.07
C GLY A 41 8.25 16.63 5.98
N ARG A 42 8.08 15.71 5.01
CA ARG A 42 6.93 14.78 4.93
C ARG A 42 7.39 13.36 5.19
N THR A 43 6.54 12.56 5.83
CA THR A 43 6.77 11.11 5.97
C THR A 43 5.81 10.40 5.04
N ALA A 44 6.37 9.65 4.09
CA ALA A 44 5.65 8.75 3.22
C ALA A 44 5.49 7.40 3.93
N TRP A 45 4.33 6.78 3.78
CA TRP A 45 3.95 5.53 4.43
C TRP A 45 3.53 4.50 3.40
N SER A 46 4.04 3.29 3.53
CA SER A 46 3.71 2.14 2.70
C SER A 46 3.41 0.96 3.63
N CYS A 47 2.82 -0.09 3.09
CA CYS A 47 2.63 -1.34 3.81
C CYS A 47 3.14 -2.53 2.99
N GLU A 48 3.63 -3.55 3.67
CA GLU A 48 4.00 -4.84 3.12
C GLU A 48 3.21 -5.93 3.86
N THR A 49 2.59 -6.83 3.10
CA THR A 49 1.83 -7.96 3.63
C THR A 49 2.57 -9.25 3.36
N ILE A 50 2.90 -10.00 4.41
CA ILE A 50 3.64 -11.26 4.30
C ILE A 50 2.69 -12.44 4.54
N ILE A 51 2.59 -13.33 3.56
CA ILE A 51 1.69 -14.50 3.57
C ILE A 51 2.48 -15.72 3.14
N ALA A 52 2.55 -16.73 4.00
CA ALA A 52 3.23 -18.00 3.69
C ALA A 52 4.66 -17.82 3.10
N GLY A 53 5.40 -16.80 3.55
CA GLY A 53 6.75 -16.49 3.06
C GLY A 53 6.82 -15.66 1.77
N LYS A 54 5.67 -15.26 1.20
CA LYS A 54 5.59 -14.29 0.09
C LYS A 54 5.27 -12.90 0.61
N THR A 55 5.97 -11.89 0.11
CA THR A 55 5.77 -10.49 0.50
C THR A 55 5.06 -9.73 -0.62
N PHE A 56 3.99 -9.03 -0.27
CA PHE A 56 3.18 -8.20 -1.16
C PHE A 56 3.20 -6.76 -0.68
N ARG A 57 3.76 -5.85 -1.49
CA ARG A 57 3.91 -4.44 -1.12
C ARG A 57 2.80 -3.59 -1.73
N ALA A 58 2.38 -2.56 -0.99
CA ALA A 58 1.55 -1.49 -1.52
C ALA A 58 2.23 -0.81 -2.73
N ARG A 59 1.44 -0.48 -3.75
CA ARG A 59 1.91 0.15 -4.99
C ARG A 59 2.29 1.63 -4.77
N PHE A 60 1.65 2.26 -3.80
CA PHE A 60 1.82 3.69 -3.54
C PHE A 60 2.37 3.97 -2.15
N TRP A 61 2.95 5.16 -2.06
CA TRP A 61 3.27 5.80 -0.79
C TRP A 61 2.16 6.78 -0.43
N TYR A 62 1.73 6.71 0.82
CA TYR A 62 0.64 7.47 1.38
C TYR A 62 1.17 8.49 2.38
N ASP A 63 0.45 9.60 2.57
CA ASP A 63 0.78 10.52 3.68
C ASP A 63 0.41 9.88 5.03
N GLY A 64 0.92 10.40 6.15
CA GLY A 64 0.72 9.84 7.49
C GLY A 64 -0.73 9.73 7.94
N HIS A 65 -1.61 10.57 7.37
CA HIS A 65 -3.04 10.47 7.59
C HIS A 65 -3.69 9.26 6.90
N TYR A 66 -3.00 8.61 5.96
CA TYR A 66 -3.52 7.56 5.09
C TYR A 66 -2.77 6.23 5.20
N VAL A 67 -2.11 5.97 6.34
CA VAL A 67 -1.46 4.67 6.65
C VAL A 67 -2.43 3.49 6.55
N HIS A 68 -3.71 3.72 6.85
CA HIS A 68 -4.76 2.73 6.68
C HIS A 68 -4.96 2.33 5.22
N ASN A 69 -4.96 3.31 4.31
CA ASN A 69 -5.05 3.07 2.86
C ASN A 69 -3.82 2.31 2.35
N ALA A 70 -2.63 2.55 2.93
CA ALA A 70 -1.44 1.79 2.60
C ALA A 70 -1.59 0.30 2.94
N ARG A 71 -2.18 -0.02 4.10
CA ARG A 71 -2.50 -1.40 4.48
C ARG A 71 -3.52 -2.03 3.56
N GLU A 72 -4.56 -1.27 3.22
CA GLU A 72 -5.60 -1.76 2.33
C GLU A 72 -5.06 -2.11 0.94
N ASP A 73 -4.23 -1.23 0.38
CA ASP A 73 -3.62 -1.47 -0.94
C ASP A 73 -2.69 -2.69 -0.91
N ALA A 74 -1.89 -2.86 0.15
CA ALA A 74 -1.06 -4.06 0.30
C ALA A 74 -1.90 -5.35 0.42
N ALA A 75 -3.04 -5.30 1.11
CA ALA A 75 -3.96 -6.43 1.21
C ALA A 75 -4.62 -6.74 -0.14
N GLN A 76 -5.01 -5.70 -0.87
CA GLN A 76 -5.61 -5.81 -2.19
C GLN A 76 -4.63 -6.42 -3.20
N VAL A 77 -3.39 -5.94 -3.24
CA VAL A 77 -2.31 -6.49 -4.07
C VAL A 77 -2.10 -7.97 -3.76
N ALA A 78 -2.13 -8.37 -2.48
CA ALA A 78 -2.03 -9.77 -2.11
C ALA A 78 -3.22 -10.59 -2.65
N LEU A 79 -4.46 -10.11 -2.48
CA LEU A 79 -5.66 -10.78 -3.01
C LEU A 79 -5.65 -10.91 -4.54
N GLU A 80 -5.17 -9.90 -5.25
CA GLU A 80 -4.98 -9.91 -6.71
C GLU A 80 -3.97 -10.99 -7.12
N ASN A 81 -2.82 -11.05 -6.44
CA ASN A 81 -1.79 -12.05 -6.70
C ASN A 81 -2.23 -13.48 -6.35
N LEU A 82 -3.13 -13.62 -5.37
CA LEU A 82 -3.75 -14.89 -4.99
C LEU A 82 -4.92 -15.28 -5.92
N GLY A 83 -5.31 -14.43 -6.87
CA GLY A 83 -6.42 -14.68 -7.80
C GLY A 83 -7.82 -14.52 -7.19
N VAL A 84 -7.91 -13.89 -6.01
CA VAL A 84 -9.17 -13.73 -5.24
C VAL A 84 -9.95 -12.48 -5.67
N LEU A 85 -9.25 -11.49 -6.23
CA LEU A 85 -9.83 -10.29 -6.82
C LEU A 85 -9.38 -10.13 -8.28
N PRO A 86 -10.26 -9.60 -9.15
CA PRO A 86 -9.82 -9.14 -10.46
C PRO A 86 -8.81 -8.01 -10.29
N LEU A 87 -7.76 -8.01 -11.13
CA LEU A 87 -6.79 -6.93 -11.17
C LEU A 87 -7.52 -5.61 -11.46
N PRO A 88 -7.49 -4.62 -10.55
CA PRO A 88 -8.00 -3.30 -10.84
C PRO A 88 -7.17 -2.70 -11.98
N PRO A 89 -7.72 -1.72 -12.72
CA PRO A 89 -6.90 -0.90 -13.60
C PRO A 89 -5.76 -0.32 -12.76
N GLN A 90 -4.53 -0.63 -13.17
CA GLN A 90 -3.32 -0.11 -12.53
C GLN A 90 -3.41 1.41 -12.55
N ARG A 91 -3.69 2.04 -11.40
CA ARG A 91 -3.46 3.48 -11.25
C ARG A 91 -1.96 3.66 -11.32
N GLN A 92 -1.39 3.90 -12.51
CA GLN A 92 0.02 4.23 -12.57
C GLN A 92 0.25 5.46 -11.68
N PRO A 93 1.30 5.46 -10.83
CA PRO A 93 1.73 6.69 -10.22
C PRO A 93 1.98 7.66 -11.37
N GLN A 94 1.10 8.66 -11.51
CA GLN A 94 1.26 9.73 -12.48
C GLN A 94 2.67 10.25 -12.25
N PRO A 95 3.62 10.09 -13.20
CA PRO A 95 4.89 10.75 -13.05
C PRO A 95 4.56 12.22 -12.84
N SER A 96 5.12 12.78 -11.78
CA SER A 96 5.09 14.19 -11.48
C SER A 96 5.59 14.96 -12.70
N GLN A 97 4.68 15.33 -13.61
CA GLN A 97 4.90 16.29 -14.69
C GLN A 97 4.96 17.69 -14.08
N HIS A 98 5.90 17.89 -13.17
CA HIS A 98 6.33 19.20 -12.74
C HIS A 98 7.83 19.11 -12.52
N CYS A 99 8.57 19.36 -13.59
CA CYS A 99 9.46 20.51 -13.62
C CYS A 99 10.11 20.70 -15.00
N TRP A 100 9.97 21.94 -15.48
CA TRP A 100 10.78 22.68 -16.46
C TRP A 100 10.22 22.80 -17.87
N SER A 101 9.44 23.88 -18.07
CA SER A 101 9.62 24.71 -19.26
C SER A 101 11.05 25.28 -19.24
N PRO A 102 11.75 25.27 -20.38
CA PRO A 102 12.11 26.54 -20.98
C PRO A 102 11.76 26.56 -22.48
N SER A 103 11.06 27.63 -22.85
CA SER A 103 11.21 28.40 -24.10
C SER A 103 11.87 27.69 -25.28
N ASN A 104 11.09 27.39 -26.33
CA ASN A 104 11.61 27.36 -27.69
C ASN A 104 10.55 27.84 -28.70
N GLY A 105 10.72 29.11 -29.09
CA GLY A 105 10.65 29.59 -30.47
C GLY A 105 9.35 29.39 -31.24
N TRP A 106 8.41 30.35 -31.13
CA TRP A 106 7.62 30.72 -32.29
C TRP A 106 8.50 31.53 -33.24
N SER A 107 8.90 30.92 -34.35
CA SER A 107 9.36 31.63 -35.56
C SER A 107 9.31 30.70 -36.76
N ALA A 108 8.25 30.83 -37.54
CA ALA A 108 8.24 31.00 -39.00
C ALA A 108 6.81 30.80 -39.51
#